data_AF-A0A953JID2-F1
#
_entry.id   AF-A0A953JID2-F1
#
_cell.length_a   1.000
_cell.length_b   1.000
_cell.length_c   1.000
_cell.angle_alpha   90.00
_cell.angle_beta   90.00
_cell.angle_gamma   90.00
#
_symmetry.space_group_name_H-M   'P 1'
#
loop_
_entity.id
_entity.type
_entity.pdbx_description
1 polymer ?
#
loop_
_entity_poly.entity_id
_entity_poly.type
_entity_poly.pdbx_seq_one_letter_code
_entity_poly.pdbx_strand_id
1 'polypeptide(L)'
;ALGKRAWSDPKPIPPDRLDPRRRAALCDQAARLLAEEFAGTSLFVLQDSRLSRLLPIWIEAFRRAKVTPGFLILVRNPLEAAAALEQQHSFDLEHAQQLWLSHYLAAEEATRPHPRAVLHHDQLLADWRGALLEAYGQIGCDALSVSGDGTAEVDALLAALPRPDAEATDRLLGHPALSPLVKDLYCDLRQSIAGQGLDRERWHRARDQFLRAWQLMSPGEGPSRFPRAEPPTVKATPPSAIHLRRSELPAPAAADGKIAPEPAPVPIPVAPVQARSATSEAAPHRHIILHYHLFKNAGTSLDHALKAQFGSAWHEQEGPGPGWRASDIAAFLAANPGITVLSSHTALLPPPEVPNATIYPLIFVRHPLDRIRSIYDFESKQAADTEGARAARATDLKGYVTWRIARKGDRAIRNFQAYRFSLAVPTSEGTELQRALLALDRLGVVGVVERFDESLARIEAWLRPHFPELHLKPTRANVTQRAGLSMEERLESLRLELGDELYRELEAANQADLELYRAALARHEAWVSGSRHLMGAAPLARHA
;
A
#
# COMPACT_ATOMS: atom_id res chain seq x y z
N ALA A 1 8.63 21.23 3.20
CA ALA A 1 8.67 20.81 4.61
C ALA A 1 8.22 19.36 4.79
N LEU A 2 6.92 19.02 4.62
CA LEU A 2 6.40 17.66 4.86
C LEU A 2 6.59 16.64 3.72
N GLY A 3 6.36 17.03 2.46
CA GLY A 3 6.37 16.10 1.32
C GLY A 3 7.74 15.55 0.88
N LYS A 4 8.83 15.89 1.59
CA LYS A 4 10.19 15.38 1.31
C LYS A 4 10.75 14.50 2.44
N ARG A 5 9.98 14.27 3.52
CA ARG A 5 10.39 13.46 4.67
C ARG A 5 9.64 12.12 4.66
N ALA A 6 10.38 11.02 4.75
CA ALA A 6 9.81 9.68 4.84
C ALA A 6 9.24 9.45 6.26
N TRP A 7 8.36 8.45 6.39
CA TRP A 7 7.87 8.00 7.71
C TRP A 7 9.04 7.60 8.64
N SER A 8 10.12 7.09 8.03
CA SER A 8 11.35 6.64 8.68
C SER A 8 12.31 7.76 9.07
N ASP A 9 11.99 9.04 8.83
CA ASP A 9 12.80 10.16 9.32
C ASP A 9 12.39 10.47 10.78
N PRO A 10 13.24 10.21 11.80
CA PRO A 10 12.86 10.44 13.19
C PRO A 10 12.86 11.92 13.59
N LYS A 11 13.35 12.81 12.72
CA LYS A 11 13.40 14.24 13.02
C LYS A 11 12.01 14.82 13.31
N PRO A 12 11.83 15.52 14.43
CA PRO A 12 10.59 16.20 14.76
C PRO A 12 10.05 17.05 13.61
N ILE A 13 8.73 17.02 13.45
CA ILE A 13 7.99 17.87 12.52
C ILE A 13 7.18 18.84 13.37
N PRO A 14 7.64 20.07 13.58
CA PRO A 14 6.87 21.09 14.30
C PRO A 14 5.79 21.67 13.36
N PRO A 15 4.50 21.31 13.51
CA PRO A 15 3.46 21.69 12.55
C PRO A 15 3.10 23.19 12.63
N ASP A 16 3.40 23.81 13.76
CA ASP A 16 3.36 25.25 14.02
C ASP A 16 4.35 26.05 13.15
N ARG A 17 5.44 25.41 12.68
CA ARG A 17 6.39 26.02 11.75
C ARG A 17 5.99 25.91 10.28
N LEU A 18 4.88 25.25 9.96
CA LEU A 18 4.34 25.29 8.61
C LEU A 18 3.76 26.66 8.32
N ASP A 19 3.98 27.15 7.10
CA ASP A 19 3.30 28.34 6.59
C ASP A 19 1.78 28.26 6.88
N PRO A 20 1.16 29.30 7.48
CA PRO A 20 -0.24 29.24 7.90
C PRO A 20 -1.22 28.93 6.76
N ARG A 21 -0.97 29.45 5.54
CA ARG A 21 -1.84 29.18 4.37
C ARG A 21 -1.72 27.73 3.96
N ARG A 22 -0.49 27.20 3.91
CA ARG A 22 -0.24 25.78 3.62
C ARG A 22 -0.87 24.86 4.67
N ARG A 23 -0.75 25.22 5.95
CA ARG A 23 -1.38 24.46 7.05
C ARG A 23 -2.90 24.44 6.89
N ALA A 24 -3.52 25.59 6.62
CA ALA A 24 -4.96 25.68 6.38
C ALA A 24 -5.40 24.82 5.19
N ALA A 25 -4.68 24.87 4.06
CA ALA A 25 -4.97 24.06 2.88
C ALA A 25 -4.88 22.54 3.16
N LEU A 26 -3.89 22.11 3.96
CA LEU A 26 -3.79 20.70 4.38
C LEU A 26 -4.95 20.29 5.29
N CYS A 27 -5.38 21.17 6.20
CA CYS A 27 -6.55 20.90 7.04
C CYS A 27 -7.84 20.80 6.21
N ASP A 28 -8.01 21.66 5.20
CA ASP A 28 -9.15 21.59 4.27
C ASP A 28 -9.14 20.32 3.44
N GLN A 29 -7.97 19.92 2.93
CA GLN A 29 -7.81 18.69 2.19
C GLN A 29 -8.13 17.46 3.05
N ALA A 30 -7.62 17.42 4.28
CA ALA A 30 -7.91 16.33 5.22
C ALA A 30 -9.40 16.30 5.62
N ALA A 31 -10.03 17.45 5.84
CA ALA A 31 -11.46 17.52 6.15
C ALA A 31 -12.34 17.04 4.99
N ARG A 32 -11.99 17.38 3.74
CA ARG A 32 -12.66 16.85 2.54
C ARG A 32 -12.50 15.34 2.42
N LEU A 33 -11.28 14.83 2.62
CA LEU A 33 -11.03 13.39 2.63
C LEU A 33 -11.90 12.67 3.67
N LEU A 34 -12.01 13.22 4.88
CA LEU A 34 -12.89 12.64 5.91
C LEU A 34 -14.36 12.63 5.47
N ALA A 35 -14.83 13.73 4.87
CA ALA A 35 -16.20 13.84 4.41
C ALA A 35 -16.49 12.90 3.22
N GLU A 36 -15.53 12.71 2.32
CA GLU A 36 -15.65 11.85 1.13
C GLU A 36 -15.59 10.36 1.50
N GLU A 37 -14.60 9.95 2.31
CA GLU A 37 -14.37 8.55 2.67
C GLU A 37 -15.40 8.02 3.68
N PHE A 38 -15.86 8.87 4.61
CA PHE A 38 -16.71 8.44 5.73
C PHE A 38 -18.13 9.02 5.68
N ALA A 39 -18.57 9.50 4.52
CA ALA A 39 -19.94 9.98 4.32
C ALA A 39 -20.98 8.95 4.79
N GLY A 40 -21.91 9.37 5.64
CA GLY A 40 -22.99 8.51 6.13
C GLY A 40 -22.58 7.45 7.16
N THR A 41 -21.32 7.43 7.59
CA THR A 41 -20.84 6.53 8.65
C THR A 41 -20.85 7.27 9.99
N SER A 42 -21.44 6.68 11.03
CA SER A 42 -21.49 7.28 12.37
C SER A 42 -20.21 7.07 13.19
N LEU A 43 -19.37 6.10 12.79
CA LEU A 43 -18.15 5.74 13.50
C LEU A 43 -17.13 5.08 12.57
N PHE A 44 -15.87 5.49 12.66
CA PHE A 44 -14.78 4.93 11.85
C PHE A 44 -13.46 4.96 12.61
N VAL A 45 -12.51 4.13 12.16
CA VAL A 45 -11.13 4.12 12.65
C VAL A 45 -10.20 4.76 11.61
N LEU A 46 -9.32 5.65 12.05
CA LEU A 46 -8.29 6.29 11.21
C LEU A 46 -6.89 5.87 11.68
N GLN A 47 -6.09 5.24 10.81
CA GLN A 47 -4.77 4.72 11.16
C GLN A 47 -3.69 5.01 10.09
N ASP A 48 -2.78 5.95 10.32
CA ASP A 48 -1.61 6.20 9.45
C ASP A 48 -0.34 6.15 10.30
N SER A 49 0.78 5.65 9.74
CA SER A 49 2.05 5.55 10.47
C SER A 49 2.63 6.89 10.92
N ARG A 50 2.19 8.00 10.31
CA ARG A 50 2.58 9.38 10.66
C ARG A 50 1.47 10.13 11.38
N LEU A 51 0.36 9.49 11.72
CA LEU A 51 -0.81 10.14 12.32
C LEU A 51 -0.40 10.94 13.56
N SER A 52 0.37 10.34 14.48
CA SER A 52 0.85 11.03 15.70
C SER A 52 1.67 12.28 15.41
N ARG A 53 2.45 12.28 14.33
CA ARG A 53 3.34 13.38 13.94
C ARG A 53 2.63 14.49 13.16
N LEU A 54 1.49 14.18 12.56
CA LEU A 54 0.64 15.11 11.82
C LEU A 54 -0.64 15.45 12.57
N LEU A 55 -0.78 15.00 13.81
CA LEU A 55 -2.02 15.07 14.56
C LEU A 55 -2.57 16.49 14.71
N PRO A 56 -1.76 17.55 14.87
CA PRO A 56 -2.30 18.92 14.90
C PRO A 56 -3.05 19.33 13.62
N ILE A 57 -2.69 18.79 12.46
CA ILE A 57 -3.44 19.01 11.20
C ILE A 57 -4.74 18.21 11.22
N TRP A 58 -4.67 16.95 11.67
CA TRP A 58 -5.84 16.07 11.74
C TRP A 58 -6.87 16.52 12.77
N ILE A 59 -6.47 17.02 13.93
CA ILE A 59 -7.37 17.57 14.95
C ILE A 59 -8.20 18.72 14.37
N GLU A 60 -7.55 19.64 13.65
CA GLU A 60 -8.25 20.74 12.98
C GLU A 60 -9.16 20.23 11.84
N ALA A 61 -8.74 19.19 11.12
CA ALA A 61 -9.57 18.54 10.11
C ALA A 61 -10.82 17.87 10.71
N PHE A 62 -10.69 17.15 11.83
CA PHE A 62 -11.80 16.55 12.56
C PHE A 62 -12.78 17.63 13.01
N ARG A 63 -12.28 18.74 13.56
CA ARG A 63 -13.11 19.88 13.96
C ARG A 63 -13.90 20.45 12.78
N ARG A 64 -13.26 20.64 11.61
CA ARG A 64 -13.93 21.13 10.39
C ARG A 64 -14.98 20.15 9.86
N ALA A 65 -14.68 18.86 9.93
CA ALA A 65 -15.56 17.77 9.52
C ALA A 65 -16.63 17.42 10.57
N LYS A 66 -16.64 18.10 11.73
CA LYS A 66 -17.53 17.82 12.88
C LYS A 66 -17.43 16.36 13.36
N VAL A 67 -16.24 15.79 13.28
CA VAL A 67 -15.90 14.47 13.83
C VAL A 67 -15.39 14.65 15.25
N THR A 68 -15.89 13.82 16.17
CA THR A 68 -15.38 13.75 17.55
C THR A 68 -14.34 12.63 17.63
N PRO A 69 -13.05 12.94 17.85
CA PRO A 69 -12.00 11.92 17.89
C PRO A 69 -11.84 11.30 19.27
N GLY A 70 -11.63 9.98 19.30
CA GLY A 70 -11.04 9.24 20.42
C GLY A 70 -9.69 8.65 20.01
N PHE A 71 -8.69 8.71 20.87
CA PHE A 71 -7.32 8.32 20.52
C PHE A 71 -6.88 7.03 21.22
N LEU A 72 -6.50 6.02 20.44
CA LEU A 72 -5.84 4.81 20.94
C LEU A 72 -4.34 4.91 20.71
N ILE A 73 -3.56 4.93 21.78
CA ILE A 73 -2.09 4.93 21.74
C ILE A 73 -1.62 3.50 21.95
N LEU A 74 -1.36 2.79 20.85
CA LEU A 74 -0.82 1.43 20.89
C LEU A 74 0.68 1.45 21.18
N VAL A 75 1.07 0.87 22.32
CA VAL A 75 2.44 0.79 22.83
C VAL A 75 3.02 -0.57 22.54
N ARG A 76 4.17 -0.58 21.86
CA ARG A 76 5.01 -1.78 21.70
C ARG A 76 6.31 -1.59 22.46
N ASN A 77 6.84 -2.69 23.02
CA ASN A 77 8.15 -2.69 23.67
C ASN A 77 9.22 -2.17 22.69
N PRO A 78 10.03 -1.14 23.05
CA PRO A 78 11.08 -0.60 22.22
C PRO A 78 12.03 -1.62 21.56
N LEU A 79 12.42 -2.70 22.26
CA LEU A 79 13.28 -3.72 21.67
C LEU A 79 12.55 -4.55 20.61
N GLU A 80 11.28 -4.88 20.84
CA GLU A 80 10.47 -5.58 19.85
C GLU A 80 10.17 -4.70 18.63
N ALA A 81 9.94 -3.40 18.85
CA ALA A 81 9.78 -2.42 17.79
C ALA A 81 11.06 -2.30 16.96
N ALA A 82 12.23 -2.26 17.61
CA ALA A 82 13.53 -2.26 16.95
C ALA A 82 13.76 -3.54 16.15
N ALA A 83 13.52 -4.72 16.73
CA ALA A 83 13.65 -5.99 16.02
C ALA A 83 12.73 -6.08 14.80
N ALA A 84 11.48 -5.59 14.91
CA ALA A 84 10.56 -5.55 13.78
C ALA A 84 11.04 -4.59 12.67
N LEU A 85 11.54 -3.41 13.05
CA LEU A 85 12.11 -2.43 12.12
C LEU A 85 13.42 -2.92 11.49
N GLU A 86 14.23 -3.70 12.21
CA GLU A 86 15.44 -4.33 11.67
C GLU A 86 15.06 -5.39 10.63
N GLN A 87 14.13 -6.30 10.97
CA GLN A 87 13.67 -7.36 10.08
C GLN A 87 12.99 -6.81 8.82
N GLN A 88 12.16 -5.78 8.96
CA GLN A 88 11.35 -5.25 7.87
C GLN A 88 12.06 -4.14 7.10
N HIS A 89 12.95 -3.38 7.73
CA HIS A 89 13.48 -2.11 7.23
C HIS A 89 15.00 -1.92 7.38
N SER A 90 15.71 -2.91 7.94
CA SER A 90 17.15 -2.85 8.20
C SER A 90 17.58 -1.61 9.01
N PHE A 91 16.71 -1.11 9.89
CA PHE A 91 17.06 -0.04 10.82
C PHE A 91 17.77 -0.61 12.03
N ASP A 92 18.90 0.01 12.39
CA ASP A 92 19.59 -0.31 13.64
C ASP A 92 18.79 0.17 14.87
N LEU A 93 19.24 -0.27 16.04
CA LEU A 93 18.60 0.05 17.32
C LEU A 93 18.57 1.55 17.59
N GLU A 94 19.61 2.29 17.19
CA GLU A 94 19.67 3.74 17.41
C GLU A 94 18.59 4.45 16.59
N HIS A 95 18.46 4.12 15.31
CA HIS A 95 17.43 4.67 14.45
C HIS A 95 16.02 4.30 14.95
N ALA A 96 15.83 3.04 15.32
CA ALA A 96 14.55 2.55 15.84
C ALA A 96 14.13 3.28 17.12
N GLN A 97 15.04 3.50 18.07
CA GLN A 97 14.72 4.20 19.32
C GLN A 97 14.39 5.67 19.09
N GLN A 98 15.07 6.34 18.15
CA GLN A 98 14.76 7.72 17.77
C GLN A 98 13.38 7.82 17.10
N LEU A 99 13.01 6.85 16.26
CA LEU A 99 11.66 6.77 15.69
C LEU A 99 10.61 6.56 16.77
N TRP A 100 10.87 5.65 17.72
CA TRP A 100 9.98 5.39 18.85
C TRP A 100 9.72 6.68 19.64
N LEU A 101 10.78 7.38 20.07
CA LEU A 101 10.67 8.65 20.80
C LEU A 101 9.87 9.69 20.00
N SER A 102 10.19 9.87 18.72
CA SER A 102 9.53 10.85 17.84
C SER A 102 8.01 10.64 17.76
N HIS A 103 7.56 9.39 17.66
CA HIS A 103 6.13 9.07 17.52
C HIS A 103 5.38 9.17 18.85
N TYR A 104 5.93 8.65 19.96
CA TYR A 104 5.22 8.68 21.25
C TYR A 104 5.20 10.07 21.87
N LEU A 105 6.28 10.86 21.76
CA LEU A 105 6.29 12.25 22.24
C LEU A 105 5.26 13.10 21.48
N ALA A 106 5.17 12.93 20.15
CA ALA A 106 4.18 13.64 19.34
C ALA A 106 2.75 13.19 19.64
N ALA A 107 2.53 11.88 19.83
CA ALA A 107 1.23 11.33 20.20
C ALA A 107 0.77 11.85 21.56
N GLU A 108 1.63 11.81 22.58
CA GLU A 108 1.29 12.26 23.92
C GLU A 108 0.90 13.75 23.92
N GLU A 109 1.72 14.61 23.32
CA GLU A 109 1.46 16.04 23.30
C GLU A 109 0.12 16.37 22.62
N ALA A 110 -0.07 15.86 21.41
CA ALA A 110 -1.20 16.26 20.59
C ALA A 110 -2.52 15.63 21.05
N THR A 111 -2.48 14.50 21.76
CA THR A 111 -3.68 13.84 22.31
C THR A 111 -4.03 14.30 23.72
N ARG A 112 -3.13 15.01 24.42
CA ARG A 112 -3.34 15.46 25.81
C ARG A 112 -4.69 16.15 26.08
N PRO A 113 -5.23 17.01 25.20
CA PRO A 113 -6.52 17.68 25.44
C PRO A 113 -7.74 16.85 25.01
N HIS A 114 -7.55 15.59 24.62
CA HIS A 114 -8.59 14.74 24.04
C HIS A 114 -8.73 13.40 24.78
N PRO A 115 -9.89 12.73 24.69
CA PRO A 115 -10.06 11.38 25.21
C PRO A 115 -9.02 10.43 24.57
N ARG A 116 -8.23 9.77 25.42
CA ARG A 116 -7.17 8.87 24.98
C ARG A 116 -7.06 7.65 25.89
N ALA A 117 -6.76 6.50 25.29
CA ALA A 117 -6.39 5.28 25.98
C ALA A 117 -4.99 4.83 25.56
N VAL A 118 -4.23 4.30 26.51
CA VAL A 118 -2.95 3.64 26.24
C VAL A 118 -3.21 2.13 26.25
N LEU A 119 -2.87 1.47 25.15
CA LEU A 119 -3.03 0.03 24.97
C LEU A 119 -1.66 -0.59 24.78
N HIS A 120 -1.33 -1.68 25.46
CA HIS A 120 -0.07 -2.38 25.20
C HIS A 120 -0.28 -3.58 24.27
N HIS A 121 0.67 -3.76 23.36
CA HIS A 121 0.63 -4.85 22.39
C HIS A 121 0.60 -6.24 23.06
N ASP A 122 1.30 -6.41 24.19
CA ASP A 122 1.29 -7.65 24.95
C ASP A 122 -0.08 -7.95 25.59
N GLN A 123 -0.77 -6.93 26.08
CA GLN A 123 -2.14 -7.02 26.59
C GLN A 123 -3.13 -7.39 25.49
N LEU A 124 -3.01 -6.79 24.29
CA LEU A 124 -3.83 -7.17 23.14
C LEU A 124 -3.61 -8.62 22.72
N LEU A 125 -2.36 -9.10 22.72
CA LEU A 125 -2.10 -10.50 22.42
C LEU A 125 -2.72 -11.41 23.48
N ALA A 126 -2.61 -11.07 24.77
CA ALA A 126 -3.14 -11.87 25.86
C ALA A 126 -4.67 -11.92 25.89
N ASP A 127 -5.33 -10.76 25.85
CA ASP A 127 -6.78 -10.60 25.85
C ASP A 127 -7.18 -9.31 25.13
N TRP A 128 -7.31 -9.38 23.80
CA TRP A 128 -7.70 -8.23 22.99
C TRP A 128 -9.10 -7.72 23.30
N ARG A 129 -10.01 -8.58 23.78
CA ARG A 129 -11.41 -8.20 24.05
C ARG A 129 -11.49 -7.33 25.29
N GLY A 130 -10.90 -7.79 26.39
CA GLY A 130 -10.83 -7.01 27.62
C GLY A 130 -10.09 -5.69 27.42
N ALA A 131 -8.93 -5.73 26.76
CA ALA A 131 -8.13 -4.55 26.48
C ALA A 131 -8.88 -3.51 25.64
N LEU A 132 -9.56 -3.92 24.56
CA LEU A 132 -10.32 -2.98 23.73
C LEU A 132 -11.55 -2.42 24.45
N LEU A 133 -12.29 -3.23 25.21
CA LEU A 133 -13.45 -2.74 25.98
C LEU A 133 -13.04 -1.65 26.98
N GLU A 134 -11.94 -1.87 27.70
CA GLU A 134 -11.41 -0.88 28.64
C GLU A 134 -10.99 0.41 27.93
N ALA A 135 -10.30 0.28 26.80
CA ALA A 135 -9.87 1.43 26.01
C ALA A 135 -11.05 2.20 25.38
N TYR A 136 -12.09 1.50 24.93
CA TYR A 136 -13.30 2.12 24.38
C TYR A 136 -14.02 2.97 25.42
N GLY A 137 -14.10 2.53 26.67
CA GLY A 137 -14.69 3.36 27.73
C GLY A 137 -13.88 4.62 28.04
N GLN A 138 -12.55 4.55 27.96
CA GLN A 138 -11.68 5.72 28.16
C GLN A 138 -11.80 6.77 27.05
N ILE A 139 -12.18 6.37 25.84
CA ILE A 139 -12.35 7.27 24.69
C ILE A 139 -13.83 7.64 24.41
N GLY A 140 -14.76 7.24 25.28
CA GLY A 140 -16.20 7.55 25.15
C GLY A 140 -16.90 6.77 24.03
N CYS A 141 -16.42 5.55 23.75
CA CYS A 141 -16.96 4.65 22.75
C CYS A 141 -17.49 3.34 23.38
N ASP A 142 -18.04 3.39 24.59
CA ASP A 142 -18.52 2.23 25.37
C ASP A 142 -19.53 1.34 24.63
N ALA A 143 -20.24 1.90 23.65
CA ALA A 143 -21.21 1.18 22.83
C ALA A 143 -20.56 0.23 21.79
N LEU A 144 -19.24 0.29 21.61
CA LEU A 144 -18.53 -0.60 20.70
C LEU A 144 -18.45 -2.03 21.24
N SER A 145 -18.90 -2.97 20.44
CA SER A 145 -18.82 -4.40 20.75
C SER A 145 -17.46 -4.98 20.35
N VAL A 146 -16.94 -5.89 21.19
CA VAL A 146 -15.82 -6.79 20.87
C VAL A 146 -16.30 -8.21 20.53
N SER A 147 -17.60 -8.33 20.22
CA SER A 147 -18.30 -9.54 19.81
C SER A 147 -19.07 -9.30 18.52
N GLY A 148 -19.01 -10.23 17.55
CA GLY A 148 -19.64 -10.05 16.25
C GLY A 148 -18.96 -10.87 15.14
N ASP A 149 -19.31 -10.55 13.89
CA ASP A 149 -18.69 -11.17 12.71
C ASP A 149 -17.20 -10.76 12.63
N GLY A 150 -16.33 -11.72 12.30
CA GLY A 150 -14.88 -11.49 12.18
C GLY A 150 -14.06 -11.67 13.47
N THR A 151 -14.67 -11.88 14.65
CA THR A 151 -13.88 -12.09 15.88
C THR A 151 -13.02 -13.35 15.82
N ALA A 152 -13.48 -14.39 15.12
CA ALA A 152 -12.69 -15.61 14.89
C ALA A 152 -11.47 -15.35 13.99
N GLU A 153 -11.58 -14.42 13.04
CA GLU A 153 -10.45 -13.99 12.21
C GLU A 153 -9.43 -13.20 13.03
N VAL A 154 -9.91 -12.33 13.93
CA VAL A 154 -9.05 -11.61 14.88
C VAL A 154 -8.34 -12.60 15.81
N ASP A 155 -9.05 -13.57 16.37
CA ASP A 155 -8.45 -14.61 17.21
C ASP A 155 -7.38 -15.41 16.46
N ALA A 156 -7.66 -15.82 15.22
CA ALA A 156 -6.70 -16.53 14.37
C ALA A 156 -5.48 -15.67 14.02
N LEU A 157 -5.69 -14.39 13.70
CA LEU A 157 -4.62 -13.44 13.39
C LEU A 157 -3.70 -13.21 14.59
N LEU A 158 -4.27 -12.99 15.79
CA LEU A 158 -3.48 -12.78 17.00
C LEU A 158 -2.80 -14.08 17.47
N ALA A 159 -3.41 -15.24 17.26
CA ALA A 159 -2.81 -16.54 17.56
C ALA A 159 -1.58 -16.85 16.69
N ALA A 160 -1.52 -16.31 15.48
CA ALA A 160 -0.37 -16.45 14.57
C ALA A 160 0.82 -15.53 14.92
N LEU A 161 0.62 -14.56 15.81
CA LEU A 161 1.68 -13.62 16.20
C LEU A 161 2.55 -14.19 17.33
N PRO A 162 3.86 -13.86 17.36
CA PRO A 162 4.73 -14.24 18.45
C PRO A 162 4.19 -13.73 19.79
N ARG A 163 4.15 -14.61 20.79
CA ARG A 163 3.71 -14.22 22.13
C ARG A 163 4.76 -13.33 22.80
N PRO A 164 4.32 -12.35 23.62
CA PRO A 164 5.23 -11.50 24.37
C PRO A 164 6.05 -12.33 25.35
N ASP A 165 7.30 -11.95 25.53
CA ASP A 165 8.15 -12.58 26.53
C ASP A 165 7.87 -11.99 27.91
N ALA A 166 7.72 -12.85 28.93
CA ALA A 166 7.51 -12.44 30.31
C ALA A 166 8.66 -11.55 30.84
N GLU A 167 9.87 -11.73 30.34
CA GLU A 167 11.07 -10.96 30.72
C GLU A 167 11.33 -9.76 29.78
N ALA A 168 10.42 -9.46 28.83
CA ALA A 168 10.64 -8.41 27.82
C ALA A 168 10.88 -7.03 28.44
N THR A 169 10.22 -6.72 29.55
CA THR A 169 10.41 -5.44 30.26
C THR A 169 11.77 -5.40 30.95
N ASP A 170 12.15 -6.45 31.68
CA ASP A 170 13.43 -6.50 32.39
C ASP A 170 14.61 -6.43 31.43
N ARG A 171 14.54 -7.15 30.29
CA ARG A 171 15.55 -7.05 29.24
C ARG A 171 15.66 -5.65 28.65
N LEU A 172 14.53 -4.97 28.44
CA LEU A 172 14.53 -3.59 27.97
C LEU A 172 15.22 -2.66 28.96
N LEU A 173 14.90 -2.78 30.25
CA LEU A 173 15.48 -1.95 31.31
C LEU A 173 16.98 -2.23 31.47
N GLY A 174 17.39 -3.48 31.32
CA GLY A 174 18.79 -3.91 31.35
C GLY A 174 19.59 -3.60 30.06
N HIS A 175 18.94 -3.24 28.95
CA HIS A 175 19.63 -3.11 27.67
C HIS A 175 20.60 -1.91 27.65
N PRO A 176 21.91 -2.09 27.42
CA PRO A 176 22.90 -1.02 27.58
C PRO A 176 22.83 0.04 26.47
N ALA A 177 22.39 -0.33 25.27
CA ALA A 177 22.33 0.59 24.13
C ALA A 177 21.01 1.40 24.04
N LEU A 178 20.03 1.13 24.91
CA LEU A 178 18.81 1.95 24.97
C LEU A 178 19.03 3.18 25.85
N SER A 179 18.62 4.34 25.36
CA SER A 179 18.73 5.57 26.12
C SER A 179 17.86 5.53 27.40
N PRO A 180 18.30 6.17 28.49
CA PRO A 180 17.49 6.31 29.71
C PRO A 180 16.11 6.90 29.42
N LEU A 181 16.04 7.86 28.49
CA LEU A 181 14.78 8.50 28.08
C LEU A 181 13.75 7.50 27.54
N VAL A 182 14.18 6.54 26.72
CA VAL A 182 13.28 5.49 26.19
C VAL A 182 12.77 4.60 27.32
N LYS A 183 13.66 4.22 28.25
CA LYS A 183 13.31 3.37 29.40
C LYS A 183 12.31 4.08 30.31
N ASP A 184 12.56 5.34 30.64
CA ASP A 184 11.71 6.15 31.52
C ASP A 184 10.30 6.35 30.94
N LEU A 185 10.20 6.67 29.65
CA LEU A 185 8.92 6.85 28.97
C LEU A 185 8.18 5.52 28.80
N TYR A 186 8.88 4.42 28.50
CA TYR A 186 8.25 3.10 28.43
C TYR A 186 7.70 2.67 29.79
N CYS A 187 8.46 2.88 30.87
CA CYS A 187 7.97 2.65 32.24
C CYS A 187 6.72 3.48 32.54
N ASP A 188 6.70 4.76 32.16
CA ASP A 188 5.53 5.62 32.36
C ASP A 188 4.31 5.12 31.58
N LEU A 189 4.49 4.69 30.32
CA LEU A 189 3.43 4.05 29.53
C LEU A 189 2.93 2.76 30.20
N ARG A 190 3.83 1.94 30.76
CA ARG A 190 3.46 0.67 31.45
C ARG A 190 2.73 0.92 32.76
N GLN A 191 3.09 1.98 33.47
CA GLN A 191 2.49 2.35 34.75
C GLN A 191 1.22 3.19 34.59
N SER A 192 0.89 3.63 33.37
CA SER A 192 -0.37 4.32 33.08
C SER A 192 -1.54 3.35 33.27
N ILE A 193 -2.04 3.29 34.49
CA ILE A 193 -3.27 2.58 34.86
C ILE A 193 -4.45 3.42 34.42
N ALA A 194 -5.52 2.78 33.97
CA ALA A 194 -6.79 3.45 33.64
C ALA A 194 -7.18 4.45 34.74
N GLY A 195 -7.23 5.74 34.36
CA GLY A 195 -7.63 6.84 35.23
C GLY A 195 -6.51 7.70 35.84
N GLN A 196 -5.26 7.24 35.90
CA GLN A 196 -4.14 8.07 36.43
C GLN A 196 -3.41 8.89 35.34
N GLY A 197 -3.53 8.48 34.08
CA GLY A 197 -2.94 9.18 32.94
C GLY A 197 -1.41 9.16 32.93
N LEU A 198 -0.81 9.81 31.94
CA LEU A 198 0.64 9.94 31.79
C LEU A 198 1.17 11.16 32.57
N ASP A 199 2.40 11.08 33.09
CA ASP A 199 3.03 12.18 33.84
C ASP A 199 3.35 13.36 32.91
N ARG A 200 2.43 14.33 32.85
CA ARG A 200 2.50 15.48 31.96
C ARG A 200 3.84 16.21 32.00
N GLU A 201 4.39 16.42 33.19
CA GLU A 201 5.62 17.18 33.37
C GLU A 201 6.83 16.38 32.91
N ARG A 202 6.86 15.07 33.17
CA ARG A 202 7.88 14.16 32.65
C ARG A 202 7.89 14.15 31.12
N TRP A 203 6.73 13.98 30.49
CA TRP A 203 6.62 13.96 29.02
C TRP A 203 6.98 15.31 28.39
N HIS A 204 6.60 16.42 29.02
CA HIS A 204 7.03 17.75 28.58
C HIS A 204 8.56 17.92 28.62
N ARG A 205 9.20 17.54 29.73
CA ARG A 205 10.67 17.60 29.84
C ARG A 205 11.36 16.69 28.83
N ALA A 206 10.86 15.47 28.65
CA ALA A 206 11.36 14.49 27.70
C ALA A 206 11.31 15.02 26.26
N ARG A 207 10.18 15.63 25.89
CA ARG A 207 10.01 16.25 24.57
C ARG A 207 10.99 17.40 24.38
N ASP A 208 11.11 18.30 25.35
CA ASP A 208 12.02 19.44 25.23
C ASP A 208 13.48 19.00 25.12
N GLN A 209 13.87 17.96 25.86
CA GLN A 209 15.18 17.31 25.73
C GLN A 209 15.39 16.74 24.32
N PHE A 210 14.40 16.00 23.80
CA PHE A 210 14.44 15.42 22.46
C PHE A 210 14.55 16.49 21.36
N LEU A 211 13.73 17.54 21.43
CA LEU A 211 13.74 18.65 20.48
C LEU A 211 15.07 19.40 20.48
N ARG A 212 15.65 19.67 21.66
CA ARG A 212 16.97 20.32 21.79
C ARG A 212 18.08 19.46 21.19
N ALA A 213 18.08 18.14 21.49
CA ALA A 213 19.05 17.22 20.90
C ALA A 213 18.97 17.23 19.36
N TRP A 214 17.76 17.19 18.80
CA TRP A 214 17.55 17.21 17.35
C TRP A 214 17.92 18.53 16.68
N GLN A 215 17.74 19.67 17.35
CA GLN A 215 18.21 20.95 16.84
C GLN A 215 19.73 21.01 16.71
N LEU A 216 20.47 20.38 17.63
CA LEU A 216 21.92 20.29 17.60
C LEU A 216 22.41 19.25 16.57
N MET A 217 21.81 18.07 16.55
CA MET A 217 22.21 16.95 15.68
C MET A 217 21.89 17.20 14.20
N SER A 218 20.76 17.84 13.91
CA SER A 218 20.29 18.09 12.54
C SER A 218 19.56 19.43 12.45
N PRO A 219 20.29 20.56 12.41
CA PRO A 219 19.68 21.88 12.32
C PRO A 219 18.91 22.07 11.00
N GLY A 220 17.94 22.99 11.01
CA GLY A 220 17.13 23.37 9.83
C GLY A 220 15.92 22.49 9.54
N GLU A 221 15.15 22.85 8.51
CA GLU A 221 13.86 22.21 8.18
C GLU A 221 13.95 21.05 7.18
N GLY A 222 15.15 20.73 6.70
CA GLY A 222 15.41 19.58 5.84
C GLY A 222 15.22 18.24 6.56
N PRO A 223 15.16 17.12 5.80
CA PRO A 223 15.19 15.77 6.38
C PRO A 223 16.44 15.57 7.24
N SER A 224 16.39 14.61 8.18
CA SER A 224 17.59 14.26 8.95
C SER A 224 18.72 13.72 8.08
N ARG A 225 19.95 13.76 8.63
CA ARG A 225 21.16 13.15 8.06
C ARG A 225 21.34 11.68 8.48
N PHE A 226 20.38 11.09 9.18
CA PHE A 226 20.41 9.66 9.48
C PHE A 226 20.48 8.87 8.16
N PRO A 227 21.19 7.72 8.12
CA PRO A 227 21.20 6.86 6.95
C PRO A 227 19.76 6.62 6.50
N ARG A 228 19.45 7.00 5.26
CA ARG A 228 18.22 6.52 4.65
C ARG A 228 18.45 5.04 4.39
N ALA A 229 17.71 4.17 5.06
CA ALA A 229 17.50 2.85 4.48
C ALA A 229 16.94 3.07 3.07
N GLU A 230 17.54 2.46 2.04
CA GLU A 230 16.76 2.14 0.85
C GLU A 230 15.56 1.33 1.33
N PRO A 231 14.32 1.70 0.97
CA PRO A 231 13.17 1.05 1.54
C PRO A 231 13.12 -0.41 1.06
N PRO A 232 13.12 -1.42 1.95
CA PRO A 232 12.44 -2.66 1.64
C PRO A 232 10.94 -2.41 1.45
N THR A 233 10.33 -3.18 0.57
CA THR A 233 8.94 -3.08 0.11
C THR A 233 7.94 -3.42 1.22
N VAL A 234 7.70 -2.50 2.15
CA VAL A 234 6.49 -2.47 2.97
C VAL A 234 5.91 -1.05 2.93
N LYS A 235 4.66 -0.98 2.51
CA LYS A 235 3.89 0.27 2.33
C LYS A 235 3.52 0.82 3.70
N ALA A 236 3.66 2.13 3.87
CA ALA A 236 2.85 2.86 4.82
C ALA A 236 1.38 2.51 4.54
N THR A 237 0.70 1.93 5.52
CA THR A 237 -0.75 1.75 5.49
C THR A 237 -1.35 3.15 5.31
N PRO A 238 -2.18 3.41 4.28
CA PRO A 238 -3.10 4.52 4.37
C PRO A 238 -4.01 4.28 5.59
N PRO A 239 -4.68 5.31 6.14
CA PRO A 239 -5.78 5.11 7.06
C PRO A 239 -6.66 3.95 6.62
N SER A 240 -6.54 2.84 7.34
CA SER A 240 -7.43 1.71 7.13
C SER A 240 -8.73 2.11 7.79
N ALA A 241 -9.63 2.69 6.99
CA ALA A 241 -11.02 2.85 7.33
C ALA A 241 -11.64 1.46 7.50
N ILE A 242 -11.76 0.98 8.72
CA ILE A 242 -12.68 -0.12 9.02
C ILE A 242 -14.06 0.53 9.12
N HIS A 243 -14.91 0.32 8.12
CA HIS A 243 -16.32 0.70 8.18
C HIS A 243 -17.05 -0.33 9.04
N LEU A 244 -17.46 0.06 10.24
CA LEU A 244 -18.40 -0.74 11.03
C LEU A 244 -19.78 -0.62 10.37
N ARG A 245 -20.39 -1.77 10.03
CA ARG A 245 -21.70 -1.78 9.38
C ARG A 245 -22.77 -1.33 10.37
N ARG A 246 -23.77 -0.58 9.88
CA ARG A 246 -24.95 -0.13 10.63
C ARG A 246 -25.75 -1.27 11.30
N SER A 247 -25.55 -2.52 10.89
CA SER A 247 -26.20 -3.71 11.45
C SER A 247 -25.70 -4.13 12.84
N GLU A 248 -24.61 -3.53 13.34
CA GLU A 248 -23.98 -3.90 14.61
C GLU A 248 -24.27 -2.93 15.77
N LEU A 249 -25.09 -1.89 15.53
CA LEU A 249 -25.52 -0.94 16.56
C LEU A 249 -26.92 -1.30 17.05
N PRO A 250 -27.15 -1.51 18.36
CA PRO A 250 -28.51 -1.56 18.89
C PRO A 250 -29.20 -0.23 18.62
N ALA A 251 -30.48 -0.29 18.25
CA ALA A 251 -31.30 0.90 18.07
C ALA A 251 -31.24 1.78 19.34
N PRO A 252 -31.16 3.11 19.21
CA PRO A 252 -31.13 3.98 20.38
C PRO A 252 -32.39 3.73 21.22
N ALA A 253 -32.19 3.42 22.49
CA ALA A 253 -33.28 3.37 23.45
C ALA A 253 -33.97 4.73 23.46
N ALA A 254 -35.27 4.74 23.22
CA ALA A 254 -36.10 5.93 23.32
C ALA A 254 -36.02 6.46 24.75
N ALA A 255 -35.26 7.54 24.94
CA ALA A 255 -35.31 8.32 26.16
C ALA A 255 -36.46 9.31 26.02
N ASP A 256 -37.61 8.97 26.63
CA ASP A 256 -38.68 9.92 26.91
C ASP A 256 -38.14 11.01 27.85
N GLY A 257 -37.82 12.16 27.27
CA GLY A 257 -37.35 13.33 28.01
C GLY A 257 -37.72 14.60 27.26
N LYS A 258 -38.88 15.18 27.60
CA LYS A 258 -39.33 16.49 27.12
C LYS A 258 -38.26 17.55 27.41
N ILE A 259 -37.63 18.09 26.38
CA ILE A 259 -36.89 19.35 26.44
C ILE A 259 -37.50 20.29 25.40
N ALA A 260 -37.92 21.47 25.86
CA ALA A 260 -38.59 22.50 25.08
C ALA A 260 -37.65 23.11 24.01
N PRO A 261 -38.18 23.61 22.87
CA PRO A 261 -37.35 24.15 21.80
C PRO A 261 -36.86 25.57 22.10
N GLU A 262 -35.57 25.82 21.92
CA GLU A 262 -34.97 27.17 21.85
C GLU A 262 -35.31 27.84 20.51
N PRO A 263 -35.38 29.19 20.45
CA PRO A 263 -35.85 29.92 19.29
C PRO A 263 -34.79 29.99 18.18
N ALA A 264 -35.27 29.91 16.93
CA ALA A 264 -34.45 29.95 15.72
C ALA A 264 -33.72 31.30 15.52
N PRO A 265 -32.48 31.30 14.99
CA PRO A 265 -31.78 32.53 14.63
C PRO A 265 -32.35 33.15 13.34
N VAL A 266 -32.44 34.48 13.37
CA VAL A 266 -32.93 35.36 12.28
C VAL A 266 -31.96 35.36 11.09
N PRO A 267 -32.45 35.28 9.83
CA PRO A 267 -31.58 35.29 8.65
C PRO A 267 -31.11 36.73 8.29
N ILE A 268 -29.82 36.85 7.97
CA ILE A 268 -29.20 38.05 7.37
C ILE A 268 -29.36 37.98 5.84
N PRO A 269 -29.78 39.06 5.14
CA PRO A 269 -30.05 39.03 3.71
C PRO A 269 -28.75 39.04 2.89
N VAL A 270 -28.61 38.09 1.95
CA VAL A 270 -27.62 38.13 0.86
C VAL A 270 -28.37 38.34 -0.45
N ALA A 271 -27.97 39.37 -1.20
CA ALA A 271 -28.57 39.78 -2.47
C ALA A 271 -28.45 38.70 -3.57
N PRO A 272 -29.38 38.67 -4.56
CA PRO A 272 -29.49 37.57 -5.50
C PRO A 272 -28.40 37.62 -6.58
N VAL A 273 -27.61 36.56 -6.68
CA VAL A 273 -26.83 36.24 -7.89
C VAL A 273 -27.71 35.37 -8.77
N GLN A 274 -28.02 35.86 -9.97
CA GLN A 274 -28.89 35.22 -10.95
C GLN A 274 -28.38 33.82 -11.32
N ALA A 275 -29.23 32.81 -11.14
CA ALA A 275 -29.02 31.47 -11.65
C ALA A 275 -29.05 31.50 -13.19
N ARG A 276 -27.90 31.31 -13.83
CA ARG A 276 -27.87 30.82 -15.21
C ARG A 276 -28.12 29.31 -15.16
N SER A 277 -29.24 28.87 -15.73
CA SER A 277 -29.46 27.46 -16.04
C SER A 277 -28.43 27.04 -17.10
N ALA A 278 -27.41 26.29 -16.68
CA ALA A 278 -26.63 25.47 -17.59
C ALA A 278 -27.21 24.06 -17.50
N THR A 279 -27.85 23.61 -18.56
CA THR A 279 -28.10 22.19 -18.82
C THR A 279 -26.79 21.43 -18.70
N SER A 280 -26.69 20.53 -17.72
CA SER A 280 -25.56 19.62 -17.56
C SER A 280 -25.65 18.53 -18.64
N GLU A 281 -24.99 18.72 -19.78
CA GLU A 281 -24.63 17.59 -20.63
C GLU A 281 -23.72 16.66 -19.83
N ALA A 282 -24.11 15.39 -19.67
CA ALA A 282 -23.27 14.38 -19.03
C ALA A 282 -21.99 14.20 -19.86
N ALA A 283 -20.82 14.22 -19.19
CA ALA A 283 -19.54 14.05 -19.87
C ALA A 283 -19.51 12.72 -20.66
N PRO A 284 -18.89 12.66 -21.85
CA PRO A 284 -18.84 11.44 -22.65
C PRO A 284 -18.10 10.31 -21.92
N HIS A 285 -18.60 9.08 -22.06
CA HIS A 285 -18.03 7.87 -21.46
C HIS A 285 -16.59 7.65 -21.93
N ARG A 286 -15.66 7.42 -21.00
CA ARG A 286 -14.22 7.29 -21.30
C ARG A 286 -13.81 5.83 -21.50
N HIS A 287 -12.86 5.61 -22.40
CA HIS A 287 -12.18 4.32 -22.56
C HIS A 287 -10.70 4.49 -22.22
N ILE A 288 -10.20 3.74 -21.24
CA ILE A 288 -8.84 3.91 -20.71
C ILE A 288 -8.11 2.57 -20.73
N ILE A 289 -6.91 2.56 -21.29
CA ILE A 289 -6.01 1.42 -21.27
C ILE A 289 -5.12 1.53 -20.03
N LEU A 290 -5.11 0.51 -19.18
CA LEU A 290 -4.21 0.42 -18.02
C LEU A 290 -3.20 -0.70 -18.24
N HIS A 291 -1.96 -0.32 -18.55
CA HIS A 291 -0.86 -1.25 -18.74
C HIS A 291 -0.15 -1.56 -17.41
N TYR A 292 -0.32 -2.81 -16.95
CA TYR A 292 0.37 -3.39 -15.81
C TYR A 292 1.76 -3.86 -16.22
N HIS A 293 2.76 -2.99 -16.07
CA HIS A 293 4.12 -3.24 -16.52
C HIS A 293 4.85 -4.17 -15.54
N LEU A 294 4.62 -5.48 -15.68
CA LEU A 294 5.35 -6.48 -14.89
C LEU A 294 6.85 -6.45 -15.21
N PHE A 295 7.68 -6.44 -14.16
CA PHE A 295 9.12 -6.32 -14.29
C PHE A 295 9.71 -7.44 -15.17
N LYS A 296 10.38 -7.02 -16.25
CA LYS A 296 11.04 -7.86 -17.27
C LYS A 296 10.10 -8.71 -18.16
N ASN A 297 8.84 -8.29 -18.32
CA ASN A 297 7.86 -8.87 -19.25
C ASN A 297 7.64 -8.03 -20.53
N ALA A 298 8.72 -7.54 -21.13
CA ALA A 298 8.69 -6.73 -22.36
C ALA A 298 7.88 -5.42 -22.32
N GLY A 299 7.53 -4.90 -21.13
CA GLY A 299 6.69 -3.72 -21.02
C GLY A 299 7.31 -2.45 -21.62
N THR A 300 8.63 -2.28 -21.66
CA THR A 300 9.28 -1.16 -22.37
C THR A 300 8.96 -1.14 -23.87
N SER A 301 8.91 -2.32 -24.52
CA SER A 301 8.57 -2.41 -25.95
C SER A 301 7.10 -2.06 -26.18
N LEU A 302 6.21 -2.45 -25.26
CA LEU A 302 4.80 -2.10 -25.29
C LEU A 302 4.58 -0.61 -25.01
N ASP A 303 5.30 -0.03 -24.04
CA ASP A 303 5.25 1.40 -23.72
C ASP A 303 5.69 2.25 -24.91
N HIS A 304 6.70 1.82 -25.66
CA HIS A 304 7.08 2.48 -26.91
C HIS A 304 5.95 2.46 -27.95
N ALA A 305 5.27 1.31 -28.14
CA ALA A 305 4.15 1.20 -29.07
C ALA A 305 2.95 2.06 -28.64
N LEU A 306 2.59 2.03 -27.35
CA LEU A 306 1.49 2.83 -26.80
C LEU A 306 1.81 4.33 -26.84
N LYS A 307 3.03 4.75 -26.47
CA LYS A 307 3.46 6.15 -26.53
C LYS A 307 3.47 6.69 -27.96
N ALA A 308 3.94 5.89 -28.92
CA ALA A 308 3.95 6.27 -30.32
C ALA A 308 2.54 6.51 -30.89
N GLN A 309 1.55 5.73 -30.41
CA GLN A 309 0.17 5.82 -30.87
C GLN A 309 -0.63 6.93 -30.17
N PHE A 310 -0.50 7.06 -28.85
CA PHE A 310 -1.37 7.91 -28.04
C PHE A 310 -0.73 9.27 -27.67
N GLY A 311 0.55 9.47 -27.94
CA GLY A 311 1.23 10.76 -27.78
C GLY A 311 1.05 11.34 -26.38
N SER A 312 0.47 12.54 -26.28
CA SER A 312 0.21 13.24 -25.02
C SER A 312 -0.90 12.60 -24.17
N ALA A 313 -1.70 11.68 -24.71
CA ALA A 313 -2.72 10.94 -23.95
C ALA A 313 -2.15 9.69 -23.24
N TRP A 314 -0.90 9.32 -23.52
CA TRP A 314 -0.16 8.26 -22.82
C TRP A 314 0.66 8.84 -21.66
N HIS A 315 0.57 8.21 -20.49
CA HIS A 315 1.30 8.60 -19.29
C HIS A 315 1.93 7.40 -18.60
N GLU A 316 3.16 7.58 -18.12
CA GLU A 316 3.83 6.66 -17.20
C GLU A 316 3.78 7.26 -15.80
N GLN A 317 3.28 6.50 -14.83
CA GLN A 317 3.21 6.93 -13.44
C GLN A 317 3.41 5.74 -12.51
N GLU A 318 4.23 5.96 -11.48
CA GLU A 318 4.38 5.01 -10.38
C GLU A 318 3.56 5.47 -9.18
N GLY A 319 2.84 4.54 -8.57
CA GLY A 319 2.16 4.77 -7.31
C GLY A 319 3.14 4.78 -6.13
N PRO A 320 2.72 5.34 -4.98
CA PRO A 320 3.54 5.33 -3.78
C PRO A 320 3.74 3.90 -3.27
N GLY A 321 4.93 3.53 -2.79
CA GLY A 321 5.22 2.26 -2.09
C GLY A 321 5.27 0.99 -2.97
N PRO A 322 5.13 -0.24 -2.41
CA PRO A 322 5.32 -1.52 -3.14
C PRO A 322 4.26 -1.86 -4.20
N GLY A 323 3.27 -1.00 -4.43
CA GLY A 323 2.29 -1.20 -5.50
C GLY A 323 1.08 -0.27 -5.44
N TRP A 324 0.68 0.31 -6.56
CA TRP A 324 -0.39 1.28 -6.73
C TRP A 324 -1.76 0.57 -6.75
N ARG A 325 -2.62 0.87 -5.77
CA ARG A 325 -3.91 0.16 -5.59
C ARG A 325 -4.97 0.71 -6.56
N ALA A 326 -5.97 -0.11 -6.84
CA ALA A 326 -7.08 0.23 -7.71
C ALA A 326 -7.77 1.57 -7.34
N SER A 327 -8.13 1.78 -6.06
CA SER A 327 -8.74 3.04 -5.60
C SER A 327 -7.87 4.28 -5.89
N ASP A 328 -6.55 4.17 -5.65
CA ASP A 328 -5.61 5.26 -5.89
C ASP A 328 -5.44 5.56 -7.39
N ILE A 329 -5.45 4.53 -8.23
CA ILE A 329 -5.40 4.68 -9.69
C ILE A 329 -6.70 5.33 -10.18
N ALA A 330 -7.85 4.95 -9.63
CA ALA A 330 -9.14 5.55 -9.97
C ALA A 330 -9.16 7.05 -9.67
N ALA A 331 -8.73 7.44 -8.47
CA ALA A 331 -8.62 8.85 -8.08
C ALA A 331 -7.65 9.63 -8.99
N PHE A 332 -6.52 9.02 -9.37
CA PHE A 332 -5.58 9.64 -10.29
C PHE A 332 -6.17 9.83 -11.71
N LEU A 333 -6.85 8.82 -12.24
CA LEU A 333 -7.51 8.90 -13.56
C LEU A 333 -8.69 9.87 -13.58
N ALA A 334 -9.37 10.05 -12.43
CA ALA A 334 -10.41 11.07 -12.26
C ALA A 334 -9.82 12.49 -12.24
N ALA A 335 -8.69 12.69 -11.54
CA ALA A 335 -7.98 13.97 -11.51
C ALA A 335 -7.30 14.34 -12.84
N ASN A 336 -7.05 13.36 -13.71
CA ASN A 336 -6.36 13.53 -14.99
C ASN A 336 -7.24 13.03 -16.15
N PRO A 337 -8.28 13.78 -16.55
CA PRO A 337 -9.26 13.33 -17.55
C PRO A 337 -8.68 13.16 -18.97
N GLY A 338 -7.53 13.80 -19.26
CA GLY A 338 -6.84 13.67 -20.54
C GLY A 338 -6.04 12.38 -20.72
N ILE A 339 -5.97 11.52 -19.70
CA ILE A 339 -5.26 10.24 -19.79
C ILE A 339 -6.18 9.21 -20.46
N THR A 340 -5.69 8.65 -21.57
CA THR A 340 -6.30 7.54 -22.30
C THR A 340 -5.50 6.25 -22.09
N VAL A 341 -4.20 6.36 -21.85
CA VAL A 341 -3.33 5.20 -21.53
C VAL A 341 -2.46 5.51 -20.32
N LEU A 342 -2.48 4.62 -19.34
CA LEU A 342 -1.66 4.69 -18.14
C LEU A 342 -0.78 3.44 -18.04
N SER A 343 0.54 3.62 -18.03
CA SER A 343 1.51 2.56 -17.80
C SER A 343 2.13 2.67 -16.41
N SER A 344 2.27 1.54 -15.69
CA SER A 344 2.84 1.53 -14.34
C SER A 344 3.44 0.18 -13.96
N HIS A 345 4.65 0.20 -13.38
CA HIS A 345 5.29 -1.00 -12.80
C HIS A 345 4.69 -1.37 -11.44
N THR A 346 4.19 -0.35 -10.73
CA THR A 346 3.63 -0.50 -9.39
C THR A 346 2.14 -0.83 -9.42
N ALA A 347 1.39 -0.59 -10.51
CA ALA A 347 -0.04 -0.93 -10.58
C ALA A 347 -0.34 -2.37 -10.16
N LEU A 348 -1.28 -2.51 -9.22
CA LEU A 348 -1.74 -3.78 -8.68
C LEU A 348 -3.14 -4.08 -9.21
N LEU A 349 -3.37 -5.34 -9.56
CA LEU A 349 -4.70 -5.85 -9.86
C LEU A 349 -5.55 -5.86 -8.57
N PRO A 350 -6.90 -5.79 -8.69
CA PRO A 350 -7.71 -5.76 -9.92
C PRO A 350 -7.73 -4.39 -10.63
N PRO A 351 -8.24 -4.30 -11.87
CA PRO A 351 -8.51 -3.02 -12.54
C PRO A 351 -9.38 -2.09 -11.69
N PRO A 352 -9.09 -0.78 -11.70
CA PRO A 352 -9.88 0.19 -10.95
C PRO A 352 -11.27 0.38 -11.54
N GLU A 353 -12.24 0.61 -10.66
CA GLU A 353 -13.56 1.11 -11.04
C GLU A 353 -13.48 2.63 -11.12
N VAL A 354 -13.77 3.19 -12.30
CA VAL A 354 -13.73 4.63 -12.55
C VAL A 354 -15.11 5.08 -13.03
N PRO A 355 -15.76 6.05 -12.35
CA PRO A 355 -17.06 6.55 -12.78
C PRO A 355 -17.02 7.04 -14.23
N ASN A 356 -18.02 6.63 -15.03
CA ASN A 356 -18.16 7.01 -16.44
C ASN A 356 -16.92 6.66 -17.31
N ALA A 357 -16.19 5.59 -16.95
CA ALA A 357 -15.09 5.08 -17.75
C ALA A 357 -15.02 3.55 -17.72
N THR A 358 -14.54 2.94 -18.81
CA THR A 358 -14.17 1.52 -18.88
C THR A 358 -12.66 1.38 -18.88
N ILE A 359 -12.14 0.54 -18.00
CA ILE A 359 -10.72 0.21 -17.94
C ILE A 359 -10.43 -1.08 -18.70
N TYR A 360 -9.49 -1.03 -19.62
CA TYR A 360 -8.97 -2.16 -20.37
C TYR A 360 -7.59 -2.54 -19.82
N PRO A 361 -7.48 -3.57 -18.96
CA PRO A 361 -6.19 -4.00 -18.45
C PRO A 361 -5.35 -4.63 -19.56
N LEU A 362 -4.12 -4.15 -19.73
CA LEU A 362 -3.10 -4.78 -20.56
C LEU A 362 -1.99 -5.30 -19.68
N ILE A 363 -1.70 -6.59 -19.82
CA ILE A 363 -0.67 -7.28 -19.04
C ILE A 363 -0.02 -8.36 -19.90
N PHE A 364 1.29 -8.51 -19.75
CA PHE A 364 2.07 -9.54 -20.43
C PHE A 364 2.69 -10.50 -19.41
N VAL A 365 2.67 -11.78 -19.75
CA VAL A 365 3.42 -12.83 -19.05
C VAL A 365 4.58 -13.32 -19.91
N ARG A 366 5.63 -13.79 -19.26
CA ARG A 366 6.84 -14.35 -19.88
C ARG A 366 7.16 -15.69 -19.24
N HIS A 367 7.85 -16.57 -19.96
CA HIS A 367 8.36 -17.80 -19.36
C HIS A 367 9.20 -17.45 -18.11
N PRO A 368 8.84 -17.94 -16.91
CA PRO A 368 9.41 -17.43 -15.67
C PRO A 368 10.91 -17.65 -15.54
N LEU A 369 11.43 -18.79 -16.04
CA LEU A 369 12.85 -19.07 -15.99
C LEU A 369 13.66 -18.19 -16.96
N ASP A 370 13.16 -17.95 -18.18
CA ASP A 370 13.78 -17.02 -19.15
C ASP A 370 13.70 -15.57 -18.65
N ARG A 371 12.62 -15.21 -17.94
CA ARG A 371 12.48 -13.92 -17.24
C ARG A 371 13.60 -13.71 -16.24
N ILE A 372 13.99 -14.72 -15.46
CA ILE A 372 15.07 -14.63 -14.46
C ILE A 372 16.41 -14.32 -15.10
N ARG A 373 16.75 -14.98 -16.22
CA ARG A 373 17.94 -14.62 -17.00
C ARG A 373 17.89 -13.15 -17.42
N SER A 374 16.73 -12.68 -17.89
CA SER A 374 16.53 -11.29 -18.27
C SER A 374 16.68 -10.31 -17.11
N ILE A 375 16.26 -10.69 -15.90
CA ILE A 375 16.47 -9.91 -14.67
C ILE A 375 17.96 -9.79 -14.38
N TYR A 376 18.69 -10.90 -14.37
CA TYR A 376 20.14 -10.90 -14.13
C TYR A 376 20.89 -10.05 -15.16
N ASP A 377 20.61 -10.22 -16.45
CA ASP A 377 21.24 -9.44 -17.53
C ASP A 377 20.95 -7.94 -17.41
N PHE A 378 19.83 -7.57 -16.80
CA PHE A 378 19.46 -6.18 -16.54
C PHE A 378 20.14 -5.64 -15.28
N GLU A 379 20.02 -6.34 -14.15
CA GLU A 379 20.57 -5.91 -12.87
C GLU A 379 22.11 -5.83 -12.90
N SER A 380 22.78 -6.73 -13.64
CA SER A 380 24.24 -6.70 -13.85
C SER A 380 24.72 -5.47 -14.63
N LYS A 381 23.87 -4.89 -15.48
CA LYS A 381 24.20 -3.72 -16.32
C LYS A 381 23.63 -2.41 -15.78
N GLN A 382 22.71 -2.47 -14.82
CA GLN A 382 22.03 -1.29 -14.30
C GLN A 382 22.99 -0.47 -13.43
N ALA A 383 22.97 0.85 -13.60
CA ALA A 383 23.77 1.78 -12.79
C ALA A 383 23.20 2.01 -11.37
N ALA A 384 21.99 1.55 -11.09
CA ALA A 384 21.37 1.64 -9.77
C ALA A 384 22.11 0.74 -8.76
N ASP A 385 22.17 1.18 -7.51
CA ASP A 385 22.83 0.45 -6.43
C ASP A 385 21.84 -0.32 -5.54
N THR A 386 20.96 -1.08 -6.17
CA THR A 386 20.06 -1.98 -5.44
C THR A 386 20.82 -3.23 -4.98
N GLU A 387 20.31 -3.90 -3.96
CA GLU A 387 20.91 -5.16 -3.48
C GLU A 387 20.98 -6.23 -4.58
N GLY A 388 19.95 -6.32 -5.43
CA GLY A 388 19.93 -7.19 -6.60
C GLY A 388 21.01 -6.84 -7.63
N ALA A 389 21.19 -5.55 -7.92
CA ALA A 389 22.22 -5.08 -8.83
C ALA A 389 23.64 -5.28 -8.28
N ARG A 390 23.85 -5.08 -6.96
CA ARG A 390 25.13 -5.42 -6.31
C ARG A 390 25.41 -6.91 -6.40
N ALA A 391 24.44 -7.76 -6.09
CA ALA A 391 24.59 -9.21 -6.22
C ALA A 391 24.89 -9.61 -7.67
N ALA A 392 24.11 -9.12 -8.64
CA ALA A 392 24.30 -9.45 -10.06
C ALA A 392 25.64 -8.98 -10.64
N ARG A 393 26.26 -7.93 -10.06
CA ARG A 393 27.61 -7.48 -10.43
C ARG A 393 28.71 -8.22 -9.68
N ALA A 394 28.43 -8.66 -8.46
CA ALA A 394 29.40 -9.34 -7.59
C ALA A 394 29.55 -10.84 -7.90
N THR A 395 28.60 -11.44 -8.60
CA THR A 395 28.61 -12.87 -8.92
C THR A 395 28.04 -13.16 -10.31
N ASP A 396 28.25 -14.38 -10.79
CA ASP A 396 27.67 -14.87 -12.05
C ASP A 396 26.17 -15.21 -11.89
N LEU A 397 25.52 -15.67 -12.96
CA LEU A 397 24.10 -16.01 -12.93
C LEU A 397 23.79 -17.08 -11.87
N LYS A 398 24.67 -18.08 -11.73
CA LYS A 398 24.50 -19.17 -10.76
C LYS A 398 24.56 -18.66 -9.34
N GLY A 399 25.56 -17.86 -9.00
CA GLY A 399 25.66 -17.27 -7.67
C GLY A 399 24.53 -16.28 -7.40
N TYR A 400 24.08 -15.52 -8.41
CA TYR A 400 22.96 -14.61 -8.29
C TYR A 400 21.65 -15.34 -7.96
N VAL A 401 21.36 -16.42 -8.68
CA VAL A 401 20.17 -17.26 -8.43
C VAL A 401 20.27 -17.93 -7.06
N THR A 402 21.43 -18.49 -6.71
CA THR A 402 21.66 -19.09 -5.38
C THR A 402 21.39 -18.08 -4.26
N TRP A 403 21.93 -16.87 -4.39
CA TRP A 403 21.74 -15.79 -3.44
C TRP A 403 20.26 -15.38 -3.31
N ARG A 404 19.54 -15.23 -4.44
CA ARG A 404 18.11 -14.89 -4.43
C ARG A 404 17.25 -16.00 -3.81
N ILE A 405 17.50 -17.28 -4.15
CA ILE A 405 16.71 -18.41 -3.66
C ILE A 405 16.86 -18.59 -2.14
N ALA A 406 18.06 -18.38 -1.60
CA ALA A 406 18.34 -18.51 -0.16
C ALA A 406 17.59 -17.48 0.70
N ARG A 407 17.08 -16.40 0.11
CA ARG A 407 16.38 -15.33 0.82
C ARG A 407 14.91 -15.66 1.01
N LYS A 408 14.52 -15.85 2.27
CA LYS A 408 13.11 -16.03 2.63
C LYS A 408 12.29 -14.82 2.22
N GLY A 409 11.21 -15.06 1.46
CA GLY A 409 10.28 -14.02 1.03
C GLY A 409 10.70 -13.22 -0.22
N ASP A 410 11.85 -13.50 -0.83
CA ASP A 410 12.22 -12.85 -2.09
C ASP A 410 11.30 -13.33 -3.24
N ARG A 411 10.51 -12.39 -3.77
CA ARG A 411 9.56 -12.62 -4.88
C ARG A 411 10.10 -12.17 -6.23
N ALA A 412 11.30 -11.60 -6.32
CA ALA A 412 11.85 -11.10 -7.58
C ALA A 412 11.98 -12.21 -8.64
N ILE A 413 12.36 -13.41 -8.18
CA ILE A 413 12.55 -14.60 -9.02
C ILE A 413 11.69 -15.80 -8.60
N ARG A 414 10.68 -15.61 -7.73
CA ARG A 414 9.84 -16.69 -7.17
C ARG A 414 8.36 -16.37 -7.32
N ASN A 415 7.67 -17.10 -8.21
CA ASN A 415 6.23 -16.98 -8.45
C ASN A 415 5.76 -15.51 -8.57
N PHE A 416 6.56 -14.67 -9.24
CA PHE A 416 6.33 -13.23 -9.28
C PHE A 416 5.03 -12.90 -10.02
N GLN A 417 4.81 -13.54 -11.16
CA GLN A 417 3.69 -13.25 -12.05
C GLN A 417 2.40 -13.81 -11.45
N ALA A 418 2.42 -15.04 -10.96
CA ALA A 418 1.31 -15.68 -10.24
C ALA A 418 0.92 -14.87 -9.01
N TYR A 419 1.89 -14.41 -8.21
CA TYR A 419 1.61 -13.51 -7.10
C TYR A 419 0.88 -12.24 -7.57
N ARG A 420 1.39 -11.55 -8.61
CA ARG A 420 0.78 -10.31 -9.13
C ARG A 420 -0.62 -10.52 -9.68
N PHE A 421 -0.87 -11.63 -10.38
CA PHE A 421 -2.20 -12.00 -10.86
C PHE A 421 -3.14 -12.34 -9.71
N SER A 422 -2.66 -13.06 -8.70
CA SER A 422 -3.48 -13.49 -7.56
C SER A 422 -4.11 -12.30 -6.83
N LEU A 423 -3.49 -11.12 -6.83
CA LEU A 423 -4.02 -9.91 -6.19
C LEU A 423 -5.35 -9.43 -6.79
N ALA A 424 -5.71 -9.85 -8.01
CA ALA A 424 -7.00 -9.56 -8.61
C ALA A 424 -8.18 -10.27 -7.91
N VAL A 425 -7.89 -11.28 -7.09
CA VAL A 425 -8.89 -12.16 -6.50
C VAL A 425 -8.65 -12.27 -4.98
N PRO A 426 -9.69 -12.11 -4.13
CA PRO A 426 -9.61 -12.26 -2.67
C PRO A 426 -8.95 -13.56 -2.22
N THR A 427 -8.18 -13.52 -1.13
CA THR A 427 -7.48 -14.69 -0.57
C THR A 427 -8.41 -15.83 -0.14
N SER A 428 -9.69 -15.52 0.12
CA SER A 428 -10.73 -16.51 0.41
C SER A 428 -11.10 -17.40 -0.79
N GLU A 429 -10.75 -17.01 -2.02
CA GLU A 429 -11.08 -17.77 -3.25
C GLU A 429 -10.01 -18.79 -3.66
N GLY A 430 -9.06 -19.12 -2.77
CA GLY A 430 -8.15 -20.26 -2.94
C GLY A 430 -6.67 -19.92 -2.89
N THR A 431 -5.84 -20.87 -3.31
CA THR A 431 -4.38 -20.75 -3.32
C THR A 431 -3.90 -19.65 -4.27
N GLU A 432 -2.66 -19.18 -4.13
CA GLU A 432 -2.06 -18.17 -5.01
C GLU A 432 -2.21 -18.53 -6.49
N LEU A 433 -1.96 -19.79 -6.85
CA LEU A 433 -2.12 -20.31 -8.20
C LEU A 433 -3.59 -20.30 -8.66
N GLN A 434 -4.52 -20.81 -7.85
CA GLN A 434 -5.95 -20.83 -8.20
C GLN A 434 -6.46 -19.41 -8.47
N ARG A 435 -6.10 -18.46 -7.60
CA ARG A 435 -6.43 -17.05 -7.75
C ARG A 435 -5.78 -16.41 -8.98
N ALA A 436 -4.54 -16.79 -9.30
CA ALA A 436 -3.86 -16.31 -10.50
C ALA A 436 -4.53 -16.79 -11.79
N LEU A 437 -4.97 -18.05 -11.84
CA LEU A 437 -5.70 -18.61 -12.98
C LEU A 437 -7.10 -18.00 -13.11
N LEU A 438 -7.82 -17.82 -11.99
CA LEU A 438 -9.08 -17.08 -11.94
C LEU A 438 -8.92 -15.64 -12.44
N ALA A 439 -7.85 -14.96 -12.03
CA ALA A 439 -7.51 -13.63 -12.53
C ALA A 439 -7.28 -13.66 -14.05
N LEU A 440 -6.51 -14.63 -14.55
CA LEU A 440 -6.28 -14.80 -15.99
C LEU A 440 -7.61 -14.99 -16.75
N ASP A 441 -8.60 -15.67 -16.17
CA ASP A 441 -9.95 -15.85 -16.76
C ASP A 441 -10.80 -14.59 -16.75
N ARG A 442 -10.65 -13.76 -15.71
CA ARG A 442 -11.41 -12.51 -15.53
C ARG A 442 -10.80 -11.34 -16.32
N LEU A 443 -9.49 -11.39 -16.56
CA LEU A 443 -8.76 -10.40 -17.35
C LEU A 443 -8.95 -10.72 -18.83
N GLY A 444 -9.27 -9.71 -19.64
CA GLY A 444 -9.60 -9.86 -21.06
C GLY A 444 -8.50 -10.55 -21.89
N VAL A 445 -7.66 -9.78 -22.58
CA VAL A 445 -6.51 -10.34 -23.32
C VAL A 445 -5.24 -10.16 -22.52
N VAL A 446 -4.58 -11.28 -22.20
CA VAL A 446 -3.23 -11.31 -21.63
C VAL A 446 -2.23 -11.70 -22.71
N GLY A 447 -1.19 -10.87 -22.88
CA GLY A 447 -0.15 -11.08 -23.86
C GLY A 447 0.92 -12.07 -23.39
N VAL A 448 1.58 -12.73 -24.33
CA VAL A 448 2.70 -13.64 -24.08
C VAL A 448 3.95 -13.07 -24.77
N VAL A 449 5.01 -12.84 -24.01
CA VAL A 449 6.23 -12.19 -24.51
C VAL A 449 6.87 -12.97 -25.66
N GLU A 450 6.86 -14.30 -25.60
CA GLU A 450 7.42 -15.17 -26.65
C GLU A 450 6.60 -15.18 -27.95
N ARG A 451 5.38 -14.63 -27.91
CA ARG A 451 4.45 -14.46 -29.04
C ARG A 451 4.06 -12.98 -29.15
N PHE A 452 5.02 -12.07 -28.97
CA PHE A 452 4.75 -10.63 -28.81
C PHE A 452 3.94 -10.04 -29.96
N ASP A 453 4.38 -10.26 -31.21
CA ASP A 453 3.73 -9.70 -32.40
C ASP A 453 2.29 -10.21 -32.54
N GLU A 454 2.06 -11.50 -32.31
CA GLU A 454 0.73 -12.12 -32.31
C GLU A 454 -0.13 -11.62 -31.14
N SER A 455 0.48 -11.41 -29.97
CA SER A 455 -0.18 -10.87 -28.78
C SER A 455 -0.65 -9.43 -29.03
N LEU A 456 0.16 -8.61 -29.70
CA LEU A 456 -0.24 -7.27 -30.12
C LEU A 456 -1.42 -7.31 -31.08
N ALA A 457 -1.39 -8.18 -32.09
CA ALA A 457 -2.50 -8.34 -33.03
C ALA A 457 -3.81 -8.75 -32.33
N ARG A 458 -3.73 -9.65 -31.33
CA ARG A 458 -4.88 -10.06 -30.51
C ARG A 458 -5.40 -8.92 -29.63
N ILE A 459 -4.50 -8.16 -29.00
CA ILE A 459 -4.84 -6.99 -28.18
C ILE A 459 -5.52 -5.91 -29.04
N GLU A 460 -4.97 -5.62 -30.22
CA GLU A 460 -5.57 -4.69 -31.18
C GLU A 460 -6.98 -5.13 -31.57
N ALA A 461 -7.17 -6.41 -31.91
CA ALA A 461 -8.48 -6.94 -32.27
C ALA A 461 -9.49 -6.82 -31.12
N TRP A 462 -9.05 -7.03 -29.87
CA TRP A 462 -9.88 -6.88 -28.68
C TRP A 462 -10.26 -5.42 -28.38
N LEU A 463 -9.33 -4.48 -28.59
CA LEU A 463 -9.53 -3.06 -28.31
C LEU A 463 -10.20 -2.28 -29.45
N ARG A 464 -10.18 -2.81 -30.68
CA ARG A 464 -10.72 -2.15 -31.90
C ARG A 464 -12.13 -1.56 -31.76
N PRO A 465 -13.10 -2.20 -31.06
CA PRO A 465 -14.43 -1.61 -30.89
C PRO A 465 -14.43 -0.27 -30.16
N HIS A 466 -13.42 0.00 -29.35
CA HIS A 466 -13.30 1.20 -28.50
C HIS A 466 -12.16 2.12 -28.95
N PHE A 467 -11.18 1.57 -29.67
CA PHE A 467 -10.03 2.27 -30.22
C PHE A 467 -9.84 1.88 -31.70
N PRO A 468 -10.69 2.37 -32.62
CA PRO A 468 -10.73 1.91 -34.01
C PRO A 468 -9.45 2.23 -34.79
N GLU A 469 -8.72 3.27 -34.38
CA GLU A 469 -7.45 3.71 -34.99
C GLU A 469 -6.22 3.05 -34.34
N LEU A 470 -6.40 2.16 -33.35
CA LEU A 470 -5.30 1.53 -32.63
C LEU A 470 -4.50 0.59 -33.55
N HIS A 471 -3.23 0.92 -33.75
CA HIS A 471 -2.27 0.12 -34.50
C HIS A 471 -0.94 0.02 -33.73
N LEU A 472 -0.77 -1.05 -32.96
CA LEU A 472 0.42 -1.37 -32.18
C LEU A 472 1.48 -2.02 -33.08
N LYS A 473 2.36 -1.20 -33.66
CA LYS A 473 3.46 -1.71 -34.47
C LYS A 473 4.45 -2.52 -33.62
N PRO A 474 4.91 -3.69 -34.10
CA PRO A 474 6.00 -4.43 -33.47
C PRO A 474 7.27 -3.57 -33.44
N THR A 475 7.56 -2.98 -32.29
CA THR A 475 8.82 -2.28 -32.10
C THR A 475 9.80 -3.29 -31.53
N ARG A 476 10.72 -3.80 -32.35
CA ARG A 476 11.83 -4.67 -31.92
C ARG A 476 12.87 -3.90 -31.10
N ALA A 477 12.42 -3.16 -30.07
CA ALA A 477 13.27 -2.28 -29.26
C ALA A 477 14.09 -3.04 -28.20
N ASN A 478 13.87 -4.33 -27.98
CA ASN A 478 14.63 -5.15 -27.03
C ASN A 478 14.83 -6.57 -27.55
N VAL A 479 15.46 -6.67 -28.73
CA VAL A 479 15.99 -7.95 -29.20
C VAL A 479 17.18 -8.27 -28.30
N THR A 480 16.93 -9.01 -27.21
CA THR A 480 18.00 -9.61 -26.41
C THR A 480 18.94 -10.36 -27.36
N GLN A 481 20.24 -10.43 -27.04
CA GLN A 481 21.30 -11.09 -27.83
C GLN A 481 20.98 -12.57 -28.22
N ARG A 482 19.89 -13.14 -27.71
CA ARG A 482 19.41 -14.53 -27.87
C ARG A 482 18.20 -14.70 -28.80
N ALA A 483 17.86 -13.69 -29.60
CA ALA A 483 16.64 -13.70 -30.43
C ALA A 483 16.58 -14.79 -31.52
N GLY A 484 17.68 -15.50 -31.78
CA GLY A 484 17.72 -16.64 -32.70
C GLY A 484 17.50 -18.01 -32.04
N LEU A 485 17.49 -18.10 -30.70
CA LEU A 485 17.34 -19.37 -29.97
C LEU A 485 15.86 -19.67 -29.69
N SER A 486 15.48 -20.95 -29.77
CA SER A 486 14.18 -21.45 -29.31
C SER A 486 14.06 -21.32 -27.79
N MET A 487 12.84 -21.48 -27.25
CA MET A 487 12.66 -21.45 -25.79
C MET A 487 13.39 -22.63 -25.14
N GLU A 488 13.33 -23.81 -25.74
CA GLU A 488 14.01 -25.02 -25.27
C GLU A 488 15.53 -24.80 -25.19
N GLU A 489 16.14 -24.19 -26.21
CA GLU A 489 17.57 -23.88 -26.24
C GLU A 489 17.97 -22.86 -25.16
N ARG A 490 17.12 -21.86 -24.88
CA ARG A 490 17.36 -20.88 -23.82
C ARG A 490 17.28 -21.51 -22.43
N LEU A 491 16.32 -22.40 -22.21
CA LEU A 491 16.15 -23.11 -20.96
C LEU A 491 17.26 -24.13 -20.73
N GLU A 492 17.70 -24.82 -21.78
CA GLU A 492 18.84 -25.74 -21.69
C GLU A 492 20.14 -24.99 -21.40
N SER A 493 20.37 -23.85 -22.07
CA SER A 493 21.50 -22.97 -21.72
C SER A 493 21.45 -22.50 -20.27
N LEU A 494 20.26 -22.17 -19.75
CA LEU A 494 20.07 -21.77 -18.36
C LEU A 494 20.36 -22.96 -17.41
N ARG A 495 19.89 -24.16 -17.74
CA ARG A 495 20.12 -25.39 -16.96
C ARG A 495 21.61 -25.71 -16.87
N LEU A 496 22.33 -25.64 -18.00
CA LEU A 496 23.77 -25.89 -18.05
C LEU A 496 24.56 -24.88 -17.20
N GLU A 497 24.15 -23.60 -17.19
CA GLU A 497 24.82 -22.54 -16.42
C GLU A 497 24.54 -22.66 -14.90
N LEU A 498 23.31 -23.01 -14.50
CA LEU A 498 22.93 -23.17 -13.09
C LEU A 498 23.37 -24.52 -12.49
N GLY A 499 23.34 -25.58 -13.29
CA GLY A 499 23.43 -26.97 -12.84
C GLY A 499 22.07 -27.54 -12.40
N ASP A 500 21.95 -28.87 -12.47
CA ASP A 500 20.68 -29.60 -12.37
C ASP A 500 19.97 -29.48 -11.01
N GLU A 501 20.72 -29.32 -9.93
CA GLU A 501 20.14 -29.17 -8.59
C GLU A 501 19.50 -27.80 -8.42
N LEU A 502 20.26 -26.73 -8.68
CA LEU A 502 19.76 -25.36 -8.58
C LEU A 502 18.66 -25.08 -9.61
N TYR A 503 18.75 -25.65 -10.80
CA TYR A 503 17.69 -25.53 -11.82
C TYR A 503 16.38 -26.15 -11.33
N ARG A 504 16.42 -27.36 -10.74
CA ARG A 504 15.23 -28.00 -10.16
C ARG A 504 14.64 -27.21 -8.99
N GLU A 505 15.49 -26.66 -8.13
CA GLU A 505 15.04 -25.78 -7.05
C GLU A 505 14.37 -24.51 -7.58
N LEU A 506 14.95 -23.92 -8.62
CA LEU A 506 14.40 -22.73 -9.28
C LEU A 506 13.06 -23.03 -9.98
N GLU A 507 12.94 -24.18 -10.63
CA GLU A 507 11.70 -24.66 -11.24
C GLU A 507 10.60 -24.84 -10.18
N ALA A 508 10.91 -25.56 -9.09
CA ALA A 508 9.99 -25.76 -7.98
C ALA A 508 9.56 -24.42 -7.32
N ALA A 509 10.48 -23.47 -7.19
CA ALA A 509 10.19 -22.13 -6.70
C ALA A 509 9.26 -21.31 -7.62
N ASN A 510 9.16 -21.68 -8.90
CA ASN A 510 8.36 -20.99 -9.92
C ASN A 510 7.20 -21.82 -10.48
N GLN A 511 6.79 -22.88 -9.78
CA GLN A 511 5.73 -23.77 -10.24
C GLN A 511 4.42 -23.04 -10.58
N ALA A 512 4.01 -22.07 -9.76
CA ALA A 512 2.77 -21.33 -10.02
C ALA A 512 2.91 -20.38 -11.22
N ASP A 513 4.07 -19.76 -11.41
CA ASP A 513 4.35 -18.96 -12.60
C ASP A 513 4.37 -19.83 -13.88
N LEU A 514 4.93 -21.04 -13.81
CA LEU A 514 4.99 -21.98 -14.93
C LEU A 514 3.59 -22.41 -15.36
N GLU A 515 2.71 -22.69 -14.39
CA GLU A 515 1.31 -23.04 -14.68
C GLU A 515 0.51 -21.85 -15.23
N LEU A 516 0.66 -20.65 -14.66
CA LEU A 516 0.07 -19.43 -15.20
C LEU A 516 0.52 -19.17 -16.65
N TYR A 517 1.83 -19.33 -16.91
CA TYR A 517 2.41 -19.16 -18.24
C TYR A 517 1.83 -20.15 -19.25
N ARG A 518 1.78 -21.45 -18.92
CA ARG A 518 1.18 -22.49 -19.78
C ARG A 518 -0.28 -22.19 -20.07
N ALA A 519 -1.05 -21.76 -19.08
CA ALA A 519 -2.46 -21.40 -19.26
C ALA A 519 -2.63 -20.19 -20.20
N ALA A 520 -1.78 -19.16 -20.07
CA ALA A 520 -1.80 -17.99 -20.95
C ALA A 520 -1.42 -18.37 -22.40
N LEU A 521 -0.40 -19.22 -22.56
CA LEU A 521 0.04 -19.72 -23.86
C LEU A 521 -1.05 -20.55 -24.55
N ALA A 522 -1.70 -21.49 -23.83
CA ALA A 522 -2.79 -22.30 -24.37
C ALA A 522 -3.97 -21.44 -24.85
N ARG A 523 -4.30 -20.35 -24.14
CA ARG A 523 -5.35 -19.39 -24.57
C ARG A 523 -4.96 -18.62 -25.83
N HIS A 524 -3.66 -18.32 -25.97
CA HIS A 524 -3.13 -17.69 -27.17
C HIS A 524 -3.22 -18.64 -28.37
N GLU A 525 -2.77 -19.88 -28.22
CA GLU A 525 -2.84 -20.93 -29.27
C GLU A 525 -4.29 -21.26 -29.66
N ALA A 526 -5.22 -21.28 -28.70
CA ALA A 526 -6.64 -21.45 -28.98
C ALA A 526 -7.21 -20.30 -29.84
N TRP A 527 -6.74 -19.06 -29.61
CA TRP A 527 -7.13 -17.92 -30.43
C TRP A 527 -6.58 -18.02 -31.85
N VAL A 528 -5.30 -18.36 -32.01
CA VAL A 528 -4.67 -18.55 -33.32
C VAL A 528 -5.34 -19.67 -34.13
N SER A 529 -5.73 -20.76 -33.47
CA SER A 529 -6.42 -21.90 -34.10
C SER A 529 -7.91 -21.68 -34.36
N GLY A 530 -8.51 -20.55 -33.95
CA GLY A 530 -9.94 -20.27 -34.12
C GLY A 530 -10.87 -21.06 -33.19
N SER A 531 -10.34 -21.66 -32.13
CA SER A 531 -11.09 -22.49 -31.18
C SER A 531 -11.88 -21.63 -30.18
N ARG A 532 -13.21 -21.54 -30.35
CA ARG A 532 -14.09 -20.66 -29.53
C ARG A 532 -14.25 -21.07 -28.05
N HIS A 533 -13.94 -22.32 -27.67
CA HIS A 533 -14.23 -22.83 -26.32
C HIS A 533 -13.26 -22.39 -25.21
N LEU A 534 -12.13 -21.74 -25.55
CA LEU A 534 -11.10 -21.29 -24.60
C LEU A 534 -10.89 -19.76 -24.59
N MET A 535 -11.73 -19.01 -25.34
CA MET A 535 -11.73 -17.55 -25.31
C MET A 535 -12.51 -17.09 -24.08
N GLY A 536 -11.80 -16.50 -23.10
CA GLY A 536 -12.36 -16.01 -21.83
C GLY A 536 -13.61 -15.15 -22.00
N ALA A 537 -14.46 -15.17 -20.97
CA ALA A 537 -15.78 -14.56 -20.95
C ALA A 537 -15.73 -13.06 -21.30
N ALA A 538 -16.75 -12.59 -22.02
CA ALA A 538 -17.01 -11.18 -22.28
C ALA A 538 -16.92 -10.34 -20.99
N PRO A 539 -16.45 -9.08 -21.07
CA PRO A 539 -16.33 -8.22 -19.90
C PRO A 539 -17.69 -8.09 -19.19
N LEU A 540 -17.65 -8.06 -17.86
CA LEU A 540 -18.79 -7.82 -16.99
C LEU A 540 -19.47 -6.50 -17.36
N ALA A 541 -20.44 -6.56 -18.28
CA ALA A 541 -21.59 -5.69 -18.21
C ALA A 541 -22.40 -6.14 -16.99
N ARG A 542 -22.36 -5.38 -15.89
CA ARG A 542 -23.28 -5.59 -14.77
C ARG A 542 -23.97 -4.28 -14.41
N HIS A 543 -25.20 -4.22 -14.94
CA HIS A 543 -26.44 -3.61 -14.45
C HIS A 543 -26.49 -2.12 -14.07
N ALA A 544 -27.57 -1.51 -14.58
CA ALA A 544 -28.00 -0.14 -14.49
C ALA A 544 -28.28 0.34 -13.06
#